data_AF-A0A2M8CQT0-F1
#
_entry.id   AF-A0A2M8CQT0-F1
#
_cell.length_a   1.000
_cell.length_b   1.000
_cell.length_c   1.000
_cell.angle_alpha   90.00
_cell.angle_beta   90.00
_cell.angle_gamma   90.00
#
_symmetry.space_group_name_H-M   'P 1'
#
loop_
_entity.id
_entity.type
_entity.pdbx_description
1 polymer ?
#
loop_
_entity_poly.entity_id
_entity_poly.type
_entity_poly.pdbx_seq_one_letter_code
_entity_poly.pdbx_strand_id
1 'polypeptide(L)'
;MNPEIAITTERIDDFPLLLEVMIRLGLPDLIDQHLKRHGLHQGLSWGWIAAIWLAHILTESDHRKLPVRAWVRQAGETIERITGMKVGELDFTDDRLTLLLRRLSKPATWQAIEKELGRNILRVYELKPKQVRLDPTTVSGNHAGGKDSLFEFGHSKDDPTL
;
A
#
# COMPACT_ATOMS: atom_id res chain seq x y z
N MET A 1 -13.60 -47.83 2.35
CA MET A 1 -13.75 -46.51 2.99
C MET A 1 -13.70 -45.46 1.90
N ASN A 2 -14.80 -44.74 1.66
CA ASN A 2 -14.74 -43.54 0.82
C ASN A 2 -13.96 -42.47 1.60
N PRO A 3 -13.01 -41.76 0.98
CA PRO A 3 -12.36 -40.64 1.64
C PRO A 3 -13.42 -39.58 1.96
N GLU A 4 -13.46 -39.14 3.22
CA GLU A 4 -14.26 -37.99 3.64
C GLU A 4 -13.75 -36.76 2.88
N ILE A 5 -14.62 -36.14 2.08
CA ILE A 5 -14.29 -34.92 1.35
C ILE A 5 -14.43 -33.75 2.33
N ALA A 6 -13.31 -33.17 2.74
CA ALA A 6 -13.29 -31.92 3.48
C ALA A 6 -13.44 -30.74 2.50
N ILE A 7 -14.54 -30.00 2.60
CA ILE A 7 -14.76 -28.76 1.85
C ILE A 7 -14.45 -27.59 2.77
N THR A 8 -13.49 -26.75 2.38
CA THR A 8 -13.15 -25.49 3.05
C THR A 8 -13.59 -24.31 2.19
N THR A 9 -13.94 -23.20 2.84
CA THR A 9 -14.33 -21.96 2.16
C THR A 9 -13.53 -20.81 2.75
N GLU A 10 -12.88 -20.03 1.88
CA GLU A 10 -12.19 -18.80 2.24
C GLU A 10 -12.95 -17.59 1.69
N ARG A 11 -12.94 -16.51 2.47
CA ARG A 11 -13.50 -15.21 2.12
C ARG A 11 -12.33 -14.37 1.63
N ILE A 12 -12.34 -14.05 0.35
CA ILE A 12 -11.18 -13.50 -0.35
C ILE A 12 -11.18 -11.97 -0.38
N ASP A 13 -12.36 -11.33 -0.45
CA ASP A 13 -12.51 -9.87 -0.51
C ASP A 13 -11.46 -9.19 -1.43
N ASP A 14 -10.69 -8.22 -0.94
CA ASP A 14 -9.74 -7.41 -1.71
C ASP A 14 -8.25 -7.71 -1.43
N PHE A 15 -7.94 -8.54 -0.42
CA PHE A 15 -6.54 -8.79 -0.03
C PHE A 15 -5.65 -9.39 -1.12
N PRO A 16 -6.15 -10.19 -2.10
CA PRO A 16 -5.28 -10.65 -3.18
C PRO A 16 -4.71 -9.52 -4.02
N LEU A 17 -5.54 -8.51 -4.32
CA LEU A 17 -5.09 -7.33 -5.06
C LEU A 17 -4.05 -6.57 -4.25
N LEU A 18 -4.29 -6.40 -2.95
CA LEU A 18 -3.36 -5.71 -2.05
C LEU A 18 -2.01 -6.41 -1.98
N LEU A 19 -2.00 -7.73 -1.78
CA LEU A 19 -0.78 -8.53 -1.75
C LEU A 19 -0.02 -8.45 -3.07
N GLU A 20 -0.71 -8.63 -4.20
CA GLU A 20 -0.09 -8.55 -5.52
C GLU A 20 0.50 -7.16 -5.80
N VAL A 21 -0.18 -6.08 -5.37
CA VAL A 21 0.38 -4.72 -5.47
C VAL A 21 1.65 -4.58 -4.62
N MET A 22 1.65 -5.08 -3.38
CA MET A 22 2.84 -5.04 -2.52
C MET A 22 4.01 -5.85 -3.09
N ILE A 23 3.73 -7.01 -3.71
CA ILE A 23 4.71 -7.83 -4.42
C ILE A 23 5.30 -7.04 -5.60
N ARG A 24 4.47 -6.40 -6.42
CA ARG A 24 4.93 -5.57 -7.55
C ARG A 24 5.76 -4.36 -7.12
N LEU A 25 5.47 -3.80 -5.94
CA LEU A 25 6.27 -2.74 -5.34
C LEU A 25 7.60 -3.24 -4.76
N GLY A 26 7.80 -4.55 -4.68
CA GLY A 26 8.97 -5.17 -4.05
C GLY A 26 8.98 -4.98 -2.53
N LEU A 27 7.82 -4.71 -1.91
CA LEU A 27 7.73 -4.34 -0.51
C LEU A 27 8.28 -5.43 0.43
N PRO A 28 7.95 -6.73 0.29
CA PRO A 28 8.49 -7.77 1.17
C PRO A 28 10.02 -7.84 1.12
N ASP A 29 10.59 -7.92 -0.08
CA ASP A 29 12.04 -8.07 -0.28
C ASP A 29 12.80 -6.85 0.24
N LEU A 30 12.27 -5.65 -0.01
CA LEU A 30 12.86 -4.40 0.46
C LEU A 30 12.88 -4.35 1.98
N ILE A 31 11.78 -4.71 2.64
CA ILE A 31 11.72 -4.77 4.11
C ILE A 31 12.75 -5.78 4.63
N ASP A 32 12.87 -6.97 4.02
CA ASP A 32 13.84 -7.99 4.45
C ASP A 32 15.30 -7.56 4.30
N GLN A 33 15.62 -6.75 3.29
CA GLN A 33 16.98 -6.19 3.11
C GLN A 33 17.38 -5.32 4.30
N HIS A 34 16.45 -4.55 4.85
CA HIS A 34 16.68 -3.66 6.00
C HIS A 34 16.45 -4.35 7.34
N LEU A 35 15.71 -5.45 7.37
CA LEU A 35 15.36 -6.23 8.56
C LEU A 35 15.99 -7.61 8.51
N LYS A 36 17.32 -7.67 8.66
CA LYS A 36 18.05 -8.93 8.67
C LYS A 36 17.47 -9.92 9.70
N ARG A 37 17.26 -11.14 9.24
CA ARG A 37 16.90 -12.29 10.08
C ARG A 37 18.14 -12.77 10.83
N HIS A 38 18.00 -13.05 12.13
CA HIS A 38 19.03 -13.82 12.82
C HIS A 38 18.92 -15.28 12.38
N GLY A 39 20.05 -15.99 12.24
CA GLY A 39 20.11 -17.32 11.62
C GLY A 39 19.27 -18.44 12.26
N LEU A 40 18.76 -18.22 13.48
CA LEU A 40 17.88 -19.18 14.18
C LEU A 40 16.38 -18.90 13.97
N HIS A 41 16.01 -17.82 13.28
CA HIS A 41 14.60 -17.47 13.07
C HIS A 41 13.98 -18.38 12.00
N GLN A 42 13.01 -19.18 12.43
CA GLN A 42 12.17 -20.01 11.56
C GLN A 42 10.83 -19.30 11.23
N GLY A 43 10.18 -19.74 10.16
CA GLY A 43 8.87 -19.22 9.71
C GLY A 43 8.97 -18.16 8.60
N LEU A 44 7.99 -17.27 8.53
CA LEU A 44 7.94 -16.18 7.54
C LEU A 44 8.93 -15.05 7.84
N SER A 45 9.38 -14.38 6.79
CA SER A 45 10.32 -13.27 6.89
C SER A 45 9.67 -12.01 7.44
N TRP A 46 10.47 -11.02 7.82
CA TRP A 46 9.92 -9.77 8.35
C TRP A 46 9.16 -9.01 7.27
N GLY A 47 9.66 -9.05 6.05
CA GLY A 47 9.01 -8.55 4.85
C GLY A 47 7.64 -9.16 4.61
N TRP A 48 7.55 -10.48 4.61
CA TRP A 48 6.29 -11.18 4.37
C TRP A 48 5.29 -11.01 5.51
N ILE A 49 5.75 -11.03 6.78
CA ILE A 49 4.87 -10.71 7.92
C ILE A 49 4.33 -9.28 7.80
N ALA A 50 5.17 -8.32 7.43
CA ALA A 50 4.75 -6.93 7.27
C ALA A 50 3.73 -6.77 6.12
N ALA A 51 3.98 -7.39 4.97
CA ALA A 51 3.09 -7.30 3.81
C ALA A 51 1.73 -7.98 4.08
N ILE A 52 1.73 -9.19 4.64
CA ILE A 52 0.49 -9.91 4.96
C ILE A 52 -0.30 -9.18 6.05
N TRP A 53 0.38 -8.63 7.06
CA TRP A 53 -0.30 -7.86 8.09
C TRP A 53 -0.85 -6.55 7.52
N LEU A 54 -0.11 -5.83 6.66
CA LEU A 54 -0.62 -4.63 6.01
C LEU A 54 -1.86 -4.93 5.15
N ALA A 55 -1.88 -6.05 4.44
CA ALA A 55 -3.07 -6.50 3.70
C ALA A 55 -4.25 -6.71 4.64
N HIS A 56 -4.06 -7.40 5.77
CA HIS A 56 -5.10 -7.56 6.80
C HIS A 56 -5.62 -6.20 7.31
N ILE A 57 -4.73 -5.25 7.63
CA ILE A 57 -5.13 -3.93 8.14
C ILE A 57 -6.03 -3.20 7.14
N LEU A 58 -5.69 -3.27 5.85
CA LEU A 58 -6.43 -2.58 4.80
C LEU A 58 -7.77 -3.27 4.49
N THR A 59 -7.80 -4.60 4.41
CA THR A 59 -9.02 -5.38 4.16
C THR A 59 -10.01 -5.31 5.32
N GLU A 60 -9.55 -5.51 6.55
CA GLU A 60 -10.41 -5.55 7.74
C GLU A 60 -10.62 -4.16 8.37
N SER A 61 -9.88 -3.14 7.91
CA SER A 61 -9.81 -1.83 8.56
C SER A 61 -9.43 -1.91 10.05
N ASP A 62 -8.66 -2.94 10.43
CA ASP A 62 -8.28 -3.23 11.81
C ASP A 62 -6.76 -3.37 11.97
N HIS A 63 -6.17 -2.45 12.73
CA HIS A 63 -4.73 -2.41 13.00
C HIS A 63 -4.30 -3.24 14.21
N ARG A 64 -5.24 -3.85 14.93
CA ARG A 64 -4.93 -4.63 16.14
C ARG A 64 -4.18 -5.91 15.78
N LYS A 65 -3.30 -6.34 16.67
CA LYS A 65 -2.49 -7.57 16.50
C LYS A 65 -3.31 -8.85 16.67
N LEU A 66 -4.29 -8.84 17.58
CA LEU A 66 -5.05 -10.03 17.99
C LEU A 66 -5.84 -10.68 16.85
N PRO A 67 -6.56 -9.93 15.98
CA PRO A 67 -7.39 -10.52 14.92
C PRO A 67 -6.59 -11.19 13.78
N VAL A 68 -5.34 -10.76 13.57
CA VAL A 68 -4.51 -11.17 12.43
C VAL A 68 -4.37 -12.68 12.33
N ARG A 69 -4.16 -13.38 13.46
CA ARG A 69 -4.01 -14.84 13.48
C ARG A 69 -5.25 -15.56 12.97
N ALA A 70 -6.43 -15.12 13.42
CA ALA A 70 -7.70 -15.71 13.03
C ALA A 70 -7.97 -15.49 11.53
N TRP A 71 -7.62 -14.31 11.03
CA TRP A 71 -7.72 -13.96 9.62
C TRP A 71 -6.76 -14.79 8.75
N VAL A 72 -5.48 -14.90 9.13
CA VAL A 72 -4.50 -15.73 8.40
C VAL A 72 -4.91 -17.21 8.38
N ARG A 73 -5.48 -17.72 9.47
CA ARG A 73 -6.02 -19.09 9.51
C ARG A 73 -7.18 -19.29 8.53
N GLN A 74 -7.98 -18.25 8.31
CA GLN A 74 -9.17 -18.30 7.47
C GLN A 74 -8.88 -18.04 5.98
N ALA A 75 -7.85 -17.25 5.67
CA ALA A 75 -7.43 -16.91 4.31
C ALA A 75 -6.14 -17.62 3.87
N GLY A 76 -5.70 -18.63 4.64
CA GLY A 76 -4.36 -19.21 4.55
C GLY A 76 -4.04 -19.78 3.18
N GLU A 77 -4.92 -20.59 2.60
CA GLU A 77 -4.66 -21.24 1.30
C GLU A 77 -4.50 -20.21 0.19
N THR A 78 -5.35 -19.17 0.17
CA THR A 78 -5.25 -18.08 -0.81
C THR A 78 -3.95 -17.30 -0.64
N ILE A 79 -3.55 -16.96 0.60
CA ILE A 79 -2.28 -16.27 0.86
C ILE A 79 -1.10 -17.14 0.43
N GLU A 80 -1.10 -18.44 0.75
CA GLU A 80 -0.03 -19.37 0.33
C GLU A 80 0.07 -19.45 -1.21
N ARG A 81 -1.07 -19.50 -1.91
CA ARG A 81 -1.09 -19.53 -3.39
C ARG A 81 -0.57 -18.25 -4.02
N ILE A 82 -0.89 -17.08 -3.45
CA ILE A 82 -0.42 -15.79 -3.97
C ILE A 82 1.07 -15.59 -3.69
N THR A 83 1.50 -15.90 -2.46
CA THR A 83 2.87 -15.64 -2.01
C THR A 83 3.85 -16.73 -2.44
N GLY A 84 3.36 -17.93 -2.77
CA GLY A 84 4.19 -19.12 -3.01
C GLY A 84 4.92 -19.62 -1.76
N MET A 85 4.55 -19.13 -0.58
CA MET A 85 5.18 -19.44 0.70
C MET A 85 4.23 -20.22 1.59
N LYS A 86 4.80 -21.02 2.50
CA LYS A 86 4.02 -21.64 3.58
C LYS A 86 3.77 -20.61 4.68
N VAL A 87 2.52 -20.40 5.05
CA VAL A 87 2.08 -19.35 5.97
C VAL A 87 1.45 -20.00 7.20
N GLY A 88 2.09 -19.83 8.37
CA GLY A 88 1.54 -20.33 9.63
C GLY A 88 0.87 -19.22 10.44
N GLU A 89 -0.25 -19.51 11.10
CA GLU A 89 -0.85 -18.56 12.05
C GLU A 89 0.10 -18.14 13.19
N LEU A 90 1.10 -18.98 13.51
CA LEU A 90 2.14 -18.69 14.52
C LEU A 90 3.20 -17.69 14.04
N ASP A 91 3.24 -17.36 12.75
CA ASP A 91 4.06 -16.25 12.25
C ASP A 91 3.50 -14.88 12.70
N PHE A 92 2.22 -14.84 13.07
CA PHE A 92 1.46 -13.64 13.43
C PHE A 92 1.11 -13.58 14.93
N THR A 93 1.95 -14.16 15.79
CA THR A 93 1.80 -13.96 17.25
C THR A 93 1.99 -12.51 17.64
N ASP A 94 1.32 -12.10 18.73
CA ASP A 94 1.42 -10.73 19.25
C ASP A 94 2.87 -10.31 19.50
N ASP A 95 3.70 -11.21 20.02
CA ASP A 95 5.13 -10.98 20.25
C ASP A 95 5.91 -10.75 18.95
N ARG A 96 5.63 -11.53 17.90
CA ARG A 96 6.29 -11.36 16.58
C ARG A 96 5.89 -10.03 15.94
N LEU A 97 4.61 -9.68 15.97
CA LEU A 97 4.12 -8.40 15.44
C LEU A 97 4.68 -7.21 16.24
N THR A 98 4.78 -7.33 17.56
CA THR A 98 5.40 -6.32 18.42
C THR A 98 6.88 -6.15 18.11
N LEU A 99 7.60 -7.25 17.88
CA LEU A 99 9.02 -7.20 17.51
C LEU A 99 9.22 -6.57 16.13
N LEU A 100 8.35 -6.88 15.16
CA LEU A 100 8.36 -6.24 13.85
C LEU A 100 8.20 -4.71 13.98
N LEU A 101 7.18 -4.25 14.71
CA LEU A 101 6.97 -2.82 14.95
C LEU A 101 8.17 -2.16 15.63
N ARG A 102 8.77 -2.80 16.65
CA ARG A 102 9.97 -2.28 17.33
C ARG A 102 11.17 -2.15 16.39
N ARG A 103 11.30 -3.02 15.40
CA ARG A 103 12.37 -2.93 14.41
C ARG A 103 12.09 -1.83 13.39
N LEU A 104 10.83 -1.72 12.93
CA LEU A 104 10.39 -0.66 12.02
C LEU A 104 10.42 0.74 12.67
N SER A 105 10.24 0.84 13.99
CA SER A 105 10.24 2.12 14.71
C SER A 105 11.63 2.78 14.80
N LYS A 106 12.70 2.12 14.33
CA LYS A 106 14.05 2.70 14.32
C LYS A 106 14.15 3.72 13.18
N PRO A 107 14.44 5.01 13.46
CA PRO A 107 14.42 6.05 12.43
C PRO A 107 15.29 5.76 11.22
N ALA A 108 16.53 5.29 11.44
CA ALA A 108 17.45 4.96 10.36
C ALA A 108 16.94 3.81 9.46
N THR A 109 16.35 2.78 10.06
CA THR A 109 15.74 1.65 9.32
C THR A 109 14.53 2.13 8.53
N TRP A 110 13.63 2.89 9.16
CA TRP A 110 12.43 3.42 8.51
C TRP A 110 12.76 4.32 7.33
N GLN A 111 13.67 5.27 7.51
CA GLN A 111 14.09 6.19 6.44
C GLN A 111 14.75 5.47 5.26
N ALA A 112 15.52 4.42 5.52
CA ALA A 112 16.12 3.61 4.46
C ALA A 112 15.05 2.86 3.64
N ILE A 113 14.09 2.23 4.33
CA ILE A 113 12.93 1.57 3.70
C ILE A 113 12.12 2.56 2.87
N GLU A 114 11.75 3.71 3.44
CA GLU A 114 10.95 4.74 2.77
C GLU A 114 11.65 5.27 1.50
N LYS A 115 12.96 5.54 1.59
CA LYS A 115 13.75 6.03 0.46
C LYS A 115 13.78 5.04 -0.70
N GLU A 116 13.97 3.75 -0.43
CA GLU A 116 13.99 2.73 -1.48
C GLU A 116 12.60 2.43 -2.02
N LEU A 117 11.58 2.41 -1.17
CA LEU A 117 10.20 2.21 -1.61
C LEU A 117 9.75 3.37 -2.49
N GLY A 118 10.10 4.60 -2.12
CA GLY A 118 9.85 5.79 -2.91
C GLY A 118 10.48 5.71 -4.31
N ARG A 119 11.67 5.12 -4.46
CA ARG A 119 12.29 4.89 -5.77
C ARG A 119 11.52 3.89 -6.65
N ASN A 120 10.86 2.90 -6.04
CA ASN A 120 10.05 1.92 -6.78
C ASN A 120 8.70 2.52 -7.22
N ILE A 121 8.14 3.46 -6.45
CA ILE A 121 6.85 4.09 -6.73
C ILE A 121 6.99 5.27 -7.69
N LEU A 122 8.00 6.13 -7.48
CA LEU A 122 8.16 7.37 -8.22
C LEU A 122 8.79 7.11 -9.59
N ARG A 123 8.05 7.46 -10.64
CA ARG A 123 8.57 7.48 -12.02
C ARG A 123 8.91 8.91 -12.40
N VAL A 124 10.19 9.19 -12.58
CA VAL A 124 10.66 10.47 -13.12
C VAL A 124 10.81 10.29 -14.63
N TYR A 125 10.02 11.04 -15.38
CA TYR A 125 10.10 11.05 -16.85
C TYR A 125 10.91 12.26 -17.28
N GLU A 126 11.95 12.04 -18.08
CA GLU A 126 12.61 13.10 -18.84
C GLU A 126 11.69 13.50 -19.99
N LEU A 127 10.74 14.39 -19.69
CA LEU A 127 9.84 14.93 -20.70
C LEU A 127 10.64 15.79 -21.67
N LYS A 128 10.41 15.60 -22.98
CA LYS A 128 10.92 16.48 -24.04
C LYS A 128 9.86 17.55 -24.29
N PRO A 129 9.92 18.71 -23.63
CA PRO A 129 8.88 19.71 -23.74
C PRO A 129 8.80 20.17 -25.19
N LYS A 130 7.59 20.11 -25.76
CA LYS A 130 7.24 20.79 -27.01
C LYS A 130 6.28 21.90 -26.66
N GLN A 131 6.42 23.03 -27.33
CA GLN A 131 5.40 24.08 -27.24
C GLN A 131 4.09 23.50 -27.78
N VAL A 132 3.10 23.41 -26.91
CA VAL A 132 1.73 23.03 -27.26
C VAL A 132 0.85 24.25 -27.05
N ARG A 133 -0.04 24.55 -28.00
CA ARG A 133 -1.13 25.49 -27.75
C ARG A 133 -2.13 24.76 -26.88
N LEU A 134 -2.17 25.12 -25.61
CA LEU A 134 -3.29 24.77 -24.76
C LEU A 134 -4.42 25.72 -25.15
N ASP A 135 -5.50 25.18 -25.69
CA ASP A 135 -6.79 25.87 -25.76
C ASP A 135 -7.58 25.47 -24.51
N PRO A 136 -7.32 26.06 -23.33
CA PRO A 136 -8.19 25.84 -22.20
C PRO A 136 -9.56 26.40 -22.57
N THR A 137 -10.61 25.62 -22.31
CA THR A 137 -11.98 26.14 -22.40
C THR A 137 -12.08 27.39 -21.52
N THR A 138 -12.40 28.54 -22.12
CA THR A 138 -12.72 29.75 -21.39
C THR A 138 -14.07 29.55 -20.71
N VAL A 139 -14.11 29.74 -19.39
CA VAL A 139 -15.35 29.71 -18.61
C VAL A 139 -15.44 31.04 -17.88
N SER A 140 -16.50 31.80 -18.16
CA SER A 140 -16.87 33.00 -17.42
C SER A 140 -17.96 32.67 -16.39
N GLY A 141 -17.79 33.14 -15.16
CA GLY A 141 -18.84 33.10 -14.14
C GLY A 141 -19.49 34.48 -13.98
N ASN A 142 -20.79 34.52 -13.72
CA ASN A 142 -21.49 35.76 -13.35
C ASN A 142 -21.51 35.90 -11.83
N HIS A 143 -20.77 36.86 -11.29
CA HIS A 143 -20.77 37.17 -9.86
C HIS A 143 -20.79 38.69 -9.63
N ALA A 144 -21.31 39.13 -8.48
CA ALA A 144 -21.16 40.51 -8.03
C ALA A 144 -19.70 40.74 -7.61
N GLY A 145 -18.89 41.30 -8.52
CA GLY A 145 -17.47 41.60 -8.31
C GLY A 145 -17.20 43.05 -7.87
N GLY A 146 -15.92 43.37 -7.65
CA GLY A 146 -15.42 44.71 -7.28
C GLY A 146 -14.05 44.65 -6.58
N LYS A 147 -13.33 45.78 -6.51
CA LYS A 147 -11.98 45.85 -5.89
C LYS A 147 -11.90 45.39 -4.43
N ASP A 148 -13.04 45.31 -3.75
CA ASP A 148 -13.16 44.87 -2.36
C ASP A 148 -13.98 43.57 -2.21
N SER A 149 -14.23 42.86 -3.32
CA SER A 149 -14.94 41.57 -3.36
C SER A 149 -13.95 40.41 -3.37
N LEU A 150 -14.39 39.25 -2.87
CA LEU A 150 -13.64 37.99 -2.99
C LEU A 150 -13.38 37.61 -4.46
N PHE A 151 -14.25 38.06 -5.38
CA PHE A 151 -14.12 37.82 -6.81
C PHE A 151 -13.95 39.16 -7.55
N GLU A 152 -12.70 39.49 -7.87
CA GLU A 152 -12.35 40.63 -8.72
C GLU A 152 -12.59 40.33 -10.21
N PHE A 153 -12.74 41.38 -11.02
CA PHE A 153 -12.85 41.23 -12.47
C PHE A 153 -11.47 40.92 -13.08
N GLY A 154 -11.39 39.82 -13.82
CA GLY A 154 -10.21 39.46 -14.62
C GLY A 154 -10.32 39.94 -16.06
N HIS A 155 -9.25 39.77 -16.84
CA HIS A 155 -9.24 40.11 -18.27
C HIS A 155 -9.84 38.98 -19.12
N SER A 156 -10.78 39.35 -19.99
CA SER A 156 -11.37 38.41 -20.94
C SER A 156 -10.38 38.06 -22.06
N LYS A 157 -10.29 36.78 -22.40
CA LYS A 157 -9.52 36.29 -23.55
C LYS A 157 -10.33 36.35 -24.85
N ASP A 158 -11.66 36.33 -24.75
CA ASP A 158 -12.58 36.24 -25.88
C ASP A 158 -13.03 37.63 -26.35
N ASP A 159 -13.01 38.63 -25.45
CA ASP A 159 -13.35 40.00 -25.76
C ASP A 159 -12.39 40.96 -25.02
N PRO A 160 -11.41 41.55 -25.71
CA PRO A 160 -10.44 42.46 -25.10
C PRO A 160 -11.03 43.82 -24.69
N THR A 161 -12.32 44.06 -24.91
CA THR A 161 -13.02 45.30 -24.49
C THR A 161 -13.67 45.19 -23.11
N LEU A 162 -13.68 44.00 -22.49
CA LEU A 162 -14.17 43.72 -21.15
C LEU A 162 -13.07 43.81 -20.07
#